data_AF-A0A9P1E9Q3-F1
#
_entry.id   AF-A0A9P1E9Q3-F1
#
_cell.length_a   1.000
_cell.length_b   1.000
_cell.length_c   1.000
_cell.angle_alpha   90.00
_cell.angle_beta   90.00
_cell.angle_gamma   90.00
#
_symmetry.space_group_name_H-M   'P 1'
#
loop_
_entity.id
_entity.type
_entity.pdbx_description
1 polymer ?
#
loop_
_entity_poly.entity_id
_entity_poly.type
_entity_poly.pdbx_seq_one_letter_code
_entity_poly.pdbx_strand_id
1 'polypeptide(L)'
;MKMICSRHVSCLIFIINLILIGPALSHQSKLETKFLNVGDELHKETIPLQSGSRLYHLQGLKSHTWYEVKISYPASIPATFSLQLKRGSSKFESSQGRKLLNTEKLIFKTGSLDLLNNQDAMFILVTVEPEGFVAIPGVQERNSIMFNIVCDELYLGIPQKAWYVVVLVILCLVVSFAIPSFLPPHLLPRNSKKK
;
A
#
# COMPACT_ATOMS: atom_id res chain seq x y z
N MET A 1 -36.86 -58.70 23.12
CA MET A 1 -36.23 -58.13 21.91
C MET A 1 -36.67 -56.67 21.72
N LYS A 2 -36.35 -55.77 22.66
CA LYS A 2 -36.81 -54.35 22.67
C LYS A 2 -35.70 -53.33 22.94
N MET A 3 -34.42 -53.74 22.85
CA MET A 3 -33.28 -52.92 23.29
C MET A 3 -32.30 -52.49 22.18
N ILE A 4 -32.51 -52.92 20.92
CA ILE A 4 -31.67 -52.49 19.78
C ILE A 4 -32.20 -51.22 19.09
N CYS A 5 -33.52 -50.97 19.15
CA CYS A 5 -34.15 -49.86 18.40
C CYS A 5 -33.94 -48.47 19.05
N SER A 6 -33.81 -48.40 20.39
CA SER A 6 -33.74 -47.12 21.12
C SER A 6 -32.40 -46.38 20.95
N ARG A 7 -31.29 -47.08 20.74
CA ARG A 7 -29.96 -46.46 20.60
C ARG A 7 -29.80 -45.80 19.23
N HIS A 8 -30.31 -46.43 18.17
CA HIS A 8 -30.27 -45.86 16.82
C HIS A 8 -31.12 -44.59 16.68
N VAL A 9 -32.31 -44.56 17.29
CA VAL A 9 -33.18 -43.38 17.26
C VAL A 9 -32.57 -42.21 18.04
N SER A 10 -31.93 -42.47 19.18
CA SER A 10 -31.24 -41.44 19.97
C SER A 10 -30.01 -40.87 19.23
N CYS A 11 -29.22 -41.73 18.57
CA CYS A 11 -28.13 -41.28 17.71
C CYS A 11 -28.62 -40.43 16.53
N LEU A 12 -29.74 -40.79 15.90
CA LEU A 12 -30.31 -40.04 14.78
C LEU A 12 -30.77 -38.64 15.21
N ILE A 13 -31.43 -38.54 16.38
CA ILE A 13 -31.86 -37.27 16.96
C ILE A 13 -30.65 -36.40 17.33
N PHE A 14 -29.57 -37.00 17.84
CA PHE A 14 -28.34 -36.28 18.17
C PHE A 14 -27.63 -35.72 16.93
N ILE A 15 -27.58 -36.50 15.84
CA ILE A 15 -27.04 -36.06 14.54
C ILE A 15 -27.90 -34.92 13.96
N ILE A 16 -29.23 -35.01 14.05
CA ILE A 16 -30.15 -33.97 13.55
C ILE A 16 -30.00 -32.66 14.35
N ASN A 17 -29.84 -32.73 15.67
CA ASN A 17 -29.56 -31.54 16.50
C ASN A 17 -28.18 -30.94 16.21
N LEU A 18 -27.17 -31.76 15.89
CA LEU A 18 -25.84 -31.29 15.48
C LEU A 18 -25.88 -30.54 14.12
N ILE A 19 -26.82 -30.92 13.24
CA ILE A 19 -27.00 -30.29 11.92
C ILE A 19 -27.88 -29.03 12.01
N LEU A 20 -28.91 -29.01 12.87
CA LEU A 20 -29.75 -27.81 13.08
C LEU A 20 -29.05 -26.74 13.93
N ILE A 21 -28.16 -27.14 14.84
CA ILE A 21 -27.25 -26.24 15.57
C ILE A 21 -25.94 -26.17 14.76
N GLY A 22 -26.05 -25.82 13.47
CA GLY A 22 -24.88 -25.33 12.75
C GLY A 22 -24.32 -24.14 13.53
N PRO A 23 -22.98 -23.94 13.55
CA PRO A 23 -22.43 -22.83 14.30
C PRO A 23 -23.10 -21.58 13.75
N ALA A 24 -23.73 -20.78 14.61
CA ALA A 24 -23.96 -19.39 14.31
C ALA A 24 -22.56 -18.85 14.01
N LEU A 25 -22.24 -18.79 12.72
CA LEU A 25 -21.00 -18.27 12.22
C LEU A 25 -21.08 -16.80 12.59
N SER A 26 -20.54 -16.48 13.76
CA SER A 26 -20.28 -15.13 14.16
C SER A 26 -19.60 -14.49 12.96
N HIS A 27 -20.27 -13.51 12.37
CA HIS A 27 -19.72 -12.62 11.37
C HIS A 27 -18.66 -11.76 12.06
N GLN A 28 -17.58 -12.42 12.47
CA GLN A 28 -16.30 -11.80 12.71
C GLN A 28 -15.88 -11.36 11.32
N SER A 29 -15.91 -10.05 11.06
CA SER A 29 -15.35 -9.48 9.84
C SER A 29 -13.88 -9.90 9.78
N LYS A 30 -13.61 -11.00 9.07
CA LYS A 30 -12.27 -11.49 8.82
C LYS A 30 -11.61 -10.42 7.98
N LEU A 31 -10.82 -9.54 8.61
CA LEU A 31 -9.96 -8.60 7.91
C LEU A 31 -9.06 -9.43 6.99
N GLU A 32 -9.44 -9.47 5.72
CA GLU A 32 -8.72 -10.20 4.70
C GLU A 32 -7.31 -9.59 4.61
N THR A 33 -6.32 -10.35 5.05
CA THR A 33 -4.93 -9.93 5.05
C THR A 33 -4.32 -10.29 3.70
N LYS A 34 -3.81 -9.30 2.98
CA LYS A 34 -3.16 -9.49 1.68
C LYS A 34 -1.66 -9.23 1.78
N PHE A 35 -0.84 -9.94 1.02
CA PHE A 35 0.60 -9.69 1.00
C PHE A 35 0.94 -8.54 0.04
N LEU A 36 1.80 -7.63 0.50
CA LEU A 36 2.38 -6.55 -0.29
C LEU A 36 3.90 -6.69 -0.24
N ASN A 37 4.48 -7.20 -1.32
CA ASN A 37 5.92 -7.37 -1.45
C ASN A 37 6.58 -6.02 -1.79
N VAL A 38 7.75 -5.76 -1.22
CA VAL A 38 8.57 -4.60 -1.59
C VAL A 38 8.95 -4.69 -3.08
N GLY A 39 8.71 -3.59 -3.80
CA GLY A 39 9.01 -3.44 -5.23
C GLY A 39 7.86 -3.83 -6.15
N ASP A 40 6.92 -4.66 -5.67
CA ASP A 40 5.78 -5.15 -6.45
C ASP A 40 4.57 -4.21 -6.28
N GLU A 41 3.96 -3.80 -7.40
CA GLU A 41 2.71 -3.04 -7.39
C GLU A 41 1.51 -3.99 -7.49
N LEU A 42 0.59 -3.88 -6.53
CA LEU A 42 -0.71 -4.52 -6.62
C LEU A 42 -1.65 -3.61 -7.40
N HIS A 43 -2.11 -4.09 -8.55
CA HIS A 43 -2.98 -3.33 -9.43
C HIS A 43 -4.45 -3.70 -9.24
N LYS A 44 -5.32 -2.71 -9.42
CA LYS A 44 -6.79 -2.89 -9.46
C LYS A 44 -7.36 -3.51 -8.19
N GLU A 45 -6.76 -3.22 -7.04
CA GLU A 45 -7.34 -3.56 -5.75
C GLU A 45 -8.70 -2.88 -5.61
N THR A 46 -9.66 -3.58 -5.01
CA THR A 46 -11.00 -3.05 -4.79
C THR A 46 -11.37 -3.15 -3.32
N ILE A 47 -11.86 -2.06 -2.74
CA ILE A 47 -12.44 -2.01 -1.40
C ILE A 47 -13.80 -1.28 -1.44
N PRO A 48 -14.73 -1.60 -0.53
CA PRO A 48 -15.98 -0.87 -0.40
C PRO A 48 -15.72 0.61 -0.13
N LEU A 49 -16.48 1.51 -0.78
CA LEU A 49 -16.29 2.95 -0.60
C LEU A 49 -16.79 3.40 0.79
N GLN A 50 -17.90 2.82 1.26
CA GLN A 50 -18.47 3.12 2.57
C GLN A 50 -17.76 2.31 3.65
N SER A 51 -16.91 2.98 4.45
CA SER A 51 -16.19 2.39 5.59
C SER A 51 -15.33 1.18 5.22
N GLY A 52 -14.76 1.18 4.01
CA GLY A 52 -13.89 0.09 3.56
C GLY A 52 -12.55 0.12 4.28
N SER A 53 -12.07 -1.06 4.66
CA SER A 53 -10.70 -1.21 5.14
C SER A 53 -10.09 -2.52 4.66
N ARG A 54 -8.78 -2.52 4.44
CA ARG A 54 -8.00 -3.72 4.09
C ARG A 54 -6.64 -3.66 4.74
N LEU A 55 -6.18 -4.82 5.20
CA LEU A 55 -4.90 -4.96 5.89
C LEU A 55 -3.90 -5.65 4.97
N TYR A 56 -2.74 -5.03 4.79
CA TYR A 56 -1.65 -5.54 3.95
C TYR A 56 -0.46 -5.95 4.82
N HIS A 57 0.00 -7.18 4.69
CA HIS A 57 1.23 -7.66 5.32
C HIS A 57 2.43 -7.37 4.42
N LEU A 58 3.38 -6.59 4.93
CA LEU A 58 4.58 -6.21 4.19
C LEU A 58 5.59 -7.35 4.18
N GLN A 59 6.06 -7.72 2.99
CA GLN A 59 7.09 -8.76 2.81
C GLN A 59 8.30 -8.21 2.05
N GLY A 60 9.49 -8.76 2.34
CA GLY A 60 10.73 -8.34 1.68
C GLY A 60 11.37 -7.07 2.28
N LEU A 61 11.00 -6.69 3.50
CA LEU A 61 11.62 -5.57 4.22
C LEU A 61 13.05 -5.95 4.68
N LYS A 62 14.00 -5.03 4.52
CA LYS A 62 15.38 -5.10 4.97
C LYS A 62 15.56 -4.24 6.21
N SER A 63 16.44 -4.61 7.15
CA SER A 63 16.72 -3.84 8.38
C SER A 63 17.31 -2.45 8.09
N HIS A 64 16.98 -1.46 8.94
CA HIS A 64 17.50 -0.08 8.87
C HIS A 64 17.24 0.69 7.56
N THR A 65 16.38 0.17 6.68
CA THR A 65 16.02 0.74 5.39
C THR A 65 14.77 1.62 5.46
N TRP A 66 14.71 2.63 4.60
CA TRP A 66 13.52 3.48 4.43
C TRP A 66 12.60 2.90 3.35
N TYR A 67 11.30 2.98 3.60
CA TYR A 67 10.27 2.49 2.71
C TYR A 67 9.19 3.54 2.48
N GLU A 68 8.57 3.47 1.32
CA GLU A 68 7.48 4.34 0.92
C GLU A 68 6.32 3.51 0.39
N VAL A 69 5.16 3.64 1.02
CA VAL A 69 3.91 3.06 0.51
C VAL A 69 3.05 4.14 -0.10
N LYS A 70 2.58 3.85 -1.31
CA LYS A 70 1.74 4.76 -2.10
C LYS A 70 0.46 4.09 -2.49
N ILE A 71 -0.61 4.88 -2.48
CA ILE A 71 -1.87 4.52 -3.10
C ILE A 71 -2.14 5.48 -4.25
N SER A 72 -2.60 4.94 -5.38
CA SER A 72 -3.12 5.71 -6.50
C SER A 72 -4.52 5.23 -6.87
N TYR A 73 -5.44 6.16 -7.10
CA TYR A 73 -6.83 5.88 -7.44
C TYR A 73 -7.38 6.95 -8.41
N PRO A 74 -8.46 6.67 -9.15
CA PRO A 74 -9.04 7.62 -10.09
C PRO A 74 -9.56 8.89 -9.38
N ALA A 75 -9.17 10.06 -9.87
CA ALA A 75 -9.63 11.36 -9.36
C ALA A 75 -11.13 11.64 -9.61
N SER A 76 -11.80 10.83 -10.44
CA SER A 76 -13.23 10.94 -10.74
C SER A 76 -14.15 10.46 -9.61
N ILE A 77 -13.60 9.81 -8.59
CA ILE A 77 -14.36 9.31 -7.44
C ILE A 77 -13.91 10.11 -6.22
N PRO A 78 -14.81 10.87 -5.58
CA PRO A 78 -14.41 11.69 -4.45
C PRO A 78 -14.31 10.78 -3.20
N ALA A 79 -13.08 10.47 -2.82
CA ALA A 79 -12.76 9.56 -1.73
C ALA A 79 -11.43 9.95 -1.10
N THR A 80 -11.30 9.75 0.20
CA THR A 80 -10.04 9.88 0.93
C THR A 80 -9.59 8.54 1.44
N PHE A 81 -8.35 8.21 1.12
CA PHE A 81 -7.68 7.06 1.69
C PHE A 81 -6.88 7.50 2.92
N SER A 82 -6.64 6.56 3.83
CA SER A 82 -5.72 6.76 4.94
C SER A 82 -4.85 5.53 5.12
N LEU A 83 -3.57 5.78 5.40
CA LEU A 83 -2.53 4.75 5.56
C LEU A 83 -2.04 4.78 7.00
N GLN A 84 -2.16 3.65 7.70
CA GLN A 84 -1.65 3.49 9.06
C GLN A 84 -0.70 2.29 9.13
N LEU A 85 0.47 2.51 9.73
CA LEU A 85 1.48 1.46 9.92
C LEU A 85 1.23 0.76 11.26
N LYS A 86 1.29 -0.56 11.27
CA LYS A 86 1.31 -1.37 12.49
C LYS A 86 2.55 -2.24 12.53
N ARG A 87 3.24 -2.24 13.66
CA ARG A 87 4.45 -3.04 13.89
C ARG A 87 4.18 -4.06 14.98
N GLY A 88 4.08 -5.33 14.62
CA GLY A 88 3.77 -6.39 15.59
C GLY A 88 2.48 -6.12 16.39
N SER A 89 2.59 -6.10 17.72
CA SER A 89 1.49 -5.81 18.65
C SER A 89 1.31 -4.32 18.97
N SER A 90 2.10 -3.42 18.35
CA SER A 90 1.97 -1.98 18.59
C SER A 90 0.64 -1.42 18.06
N LYS A 91 0.24 -0.27 18.60
CA LYS A 91 -0.89 0.49 18.08
C LYS A 91 -0.55 0.99 16.67
N PHE A 92 -1.58 1.19 15.85
CA PHE A 92 -1.43 1.80 14.54
C PHE A 92 -0.83 3.20 14.68
N GLU A 93 0.32 3.41 14.07
CA GLU A 93 0.97 4.71 13.96
C GLU A 93 0.34 5.44 12.76
N SER A 94 -0.34 6.55 13.06
CA SER A 94 -0.88 7.43 12.02
C SER A 94 0.25 8.28 11.46
N SER A 95 0.36 8.36 10.13
CA SER A 95 1.27 9.32 9.52
C SER A 95 0.70 10.74 9.67
N GLN A 96 1.32 11.51 10.55
CA GLN A 96 0.95 12.91 10.77
C GLN A 96 1.64 13.77 9.71
N GLY A 97 1.09 13.79 8.50
CA GLY A 97 1.59 14.58 7.36
C GLY A 97 0.49 15.45 6.76
N ARG A 98 0.87 16.58 6.15
CA ARG A 98 -0.05 17.38 5.33
C ARG A 98 -0.24 16.69 3.98
N LYS A 99 -1.50 16.43 3.60
CA LYS A 99 -1.87 15.85 2.30
C LYS A 99 -1.65 16.89 1.20
N LEU A 100 -0.69 16.65 0.31
CA LEU A 100 -0.34 17.58 -0.77
C LEU A 100 -1.19 17.36 -2.04
N LEU A 101 -1.76 16.15 -2.25
CA LEU A 101 -2.51 15.72 -3.44
C LEU A 101 -3.50 14.58 -3.10
N ASN A 102 -4.31 14.15 -4.08
CA ASN A 102 -5.16 12.92 -4.03
C ASN A 102 -4.32 11.63 -4.16
N THR A 103 -3.18 11.58 -3.50
CA THR A 103 -2.30 10.42 -3.42
C THR A 103 -1.88 10.27 -1.98
N GLU A 104 -2.26 9.17 -1.36
CA GLU A 104 -1.81 8.88 0.00
C GLU A 104 -0.44 8.24 -0.04
N LYS A 105 0.44 8.75 0.81
CA LYS A 105 1.83 8.36 0.88
C LYS A 105 2.26 8.25 2.34
N LEU A 106 2.77 7.08 2.71
CA LEU A 106 3.33 6.78 4.02
C LEU A 106 4.81 6.45 3.85
N ILE A 107 5.68 7.22 4.49
CA ILE A 107 7.12 6.90 4.58
C ILE A 107 7.40 6.39 5.99
N PHE A 108 8.12 5.28 6.09
CA PHE A 108 8.56 4.75 7.37
C PHE A 108 9.96 4.17 7.27
N LYS A 109 10.65 4.12 8.41
CA LYS A 109 11.93 3.45 8.55
C LYS A 109 11.73 2.17 9.36
N THR A 110 12.33 1.09 8.90
CA THR A 110 12.42 -0.14 9.67
C THR A 110 13.60 -0.09 10.67
N GLY A 111 13.47 -0.76 11.80
CA GLY A 111 14.52 -0.87 12.81
C GLY A 111 15.49 -2.03 12.54
N SER A 112 16.09 -2.53 13.61
CA SER A 112 16.70 -3.85 13.64
C SER A 112 15.61 -4.91 13.55
N LEU A 113 15.43 -5.51 12.37
CA LEU A 113 14.54 -6.66 12.20
C LEU A 113 15.26 -7.87 12.81
N ASP A 114 14.98 -8.18 14.07
CA ASP A 114 15.54 -9.37 14.71
C ASP A 114 14.88 -10.61 14.11
N LEU A 115 15.56 -11.20 13.11
CA LEU A 115 15.17 -12.40 12.37
C LEU A 115 14.82 -13.62 13.25
N LEU A 116 15.11 -13.58 14.55
CA LEU A 116 14.88 -14.65 15.50
C LEU A 116 13.53 -14.58 16.22
N ASN A 117 12.82 -13.45 16.18
CA ASN A 117 11.53 -13.33 16.84
C ASN A 117 10.46 -12.98 15.81
N ASN A 118 9.49 -13.89 15.62
CA ASN A 118 8.33 -13.76 14.70
C ASN A 118 7.38 -12.58 15.04
N GLN A 119 7.82 -11.60 15.82
CA GLN A 119 7.03 -10.50 16.37
C GLN A 119 7.14 -9.20 15.55
N ASP A 120 8.02 -9.13 14.55
CA ASP A 120 8.27 -7.92 13.75
C ASP A 120 7.54 -7.88 12.40
N ALA A 121 6.43 -8.62 12.27
CA ALA A 121 5.56 -8.49 11.11
C ALA A 121 5.02 -7.04 11.02
N MET A 122 5.26 -6.40 9.88
CA MET A 122 4.76 -5.05 9.61
C MET A 122 3.52 -5.12 8.73
N PHE A 123 2.50 -4.37 9.12
CA PHE A 123 1.23 -4.31 8.42
C PHE A 123 0.87 -2.87 8.09
N ILE A 124 0.17 -2.70 6.98
CA ILE A 124 -0.43 -1.43 6.58
C ILE A 124 -1.93 -1.62 6.55
N LEU A 125 -2.62 -0.83 7.37
CA LEU A 125 -4.06 -0.68 7.27
C LEU A 125 -4.36 0.44 6.28
N VAL A 126 -5.11 0.07 5.25
CA VAL A 126 -5.68 0.99 4.28
C VAL A 126 -7.14 1.16 4.61
N THR A 127 -7.56 2.39 4.85
CA THR A 127 -8.95 2.77 5.10
C THR A 127 -9.41 3.73 4.02
N VAL A 128 -10.67 3.65 3.62
CA VAL A 128 -11.29 4.61 2.69
C VAL A 128 -12.56 5.17 3.25
N GLU A 129 -12.73 6.48 3.06
CA GLU A 129 -13.93 7.22 3.40
C GLU A 129 -14.37 8.02 2.17
N PRO A 130 -15.68 8.09 1.87
CA PRO A 130 -16.18 8.94 0.79
C PRO A 130 -15.96 10.41 1.15
N GLU A 131 -15.54 11.22 0.17
CA GLU A 131 -15.48 12.67 0.32
C GLU A 131 -16.62 13.32 -0.48
N GLY A 132 -17.30 14.29 0.12
CA GLY A 132 -18.35 15.04 -0.56
C GLY A 132 -19.65 14.27 -0.80
N PHE A 133 -20.56 14.91 -1.54
CA PHE A 133 -21.89 14.38 -1.87
C PHE A 133 -22.03 14.24 -3.38
N VAL A 134 -22.66 13.16 -3.85
CA VAL A 134 -22.96 13.00 -5.27
C VAL A 134 -23.94 14.09 -5.72
N ALA A 135 -23.50 14.96 -6.63
CA ALA A 135 -24.27 16.10 -7.11
C ALA A 135 -25.53 15.72 -7.91
N ILE A 136 -25.64 14.46 -8.35
CA ILE A 136 -26.76 13.97 -9.16
C ILE A 136 -27.75 13.24 -8.23
N PRO A 137 -28.91 13.83 -7.91
CA PRO A 137 -29.92 13.15 -7.09
C PRO A 137 -30.46 11.92 -7.82
N GLY A 138 -30.60 10.80 -7.08
CA GLY A 138 -31.22 9.56 -7.58
C GLY A 138 -30.28 8.56 -8.26
N VAL A 139 -28.99 8.89 -8.43
CA VAL A 139 -27.97 7.93 -8.89
C VAL A 139 -27.35 7.23 -7.69
N GLN A 140 -27.26 5.89 -7.71
CA GLN A 140 -26.52 5.16 -6.68
C GLN A 140 -25.05 5.59 -6.67
N GLU A 141 -24.54 5.95 -5.50
CA GLU A 141 -23.12 6.17 -5.30
C GLU A 141 -22.34 4.87 -5.61
N ARG A 142 -21.09 4.99 -6.01
CA ARG A 142 -20.28 3.80 -6.29
C ARG A 142 -20.07 3.02 -4.99
N ASN A 143 -20.43 1.74 -5.00
CA ASN A 143 -20.30 0.87 -3.83
C ASN A 143 -18.83 0.53 -3.49
N SER A 144 -17.93 0.62 -4.46
CA SER A 144 -16.51 0.29 -4.30
C SER A 144 -15.62 1.22 -5.12
N ILE A 145 -14.36 1.31 -4.67
CA ILE A 145 -13.31 2.07 -5.34
C ILE A 145 -12.17 1.12 -5.73
N MET A 146 -11.64 1.34 -6.93
CA MET A 146 -10.48 0.65 -7.44
C MET A 146 -9.23 1.50 -7.24
N PHE A 147 -8.14 0.90 -6.78
CA PHE A 147 -6.86 1.57 -6.54
C PHE A 147 -5.69 0.64 -6.81
N ASN A 148 -4.50 1.21 -6.95
CA ASN A 148 -3.24 0.47 -6.92
C ASN A 148 -2.50 0.82 -5.63
N ILE A 149 -1.73 -0.13 -5.12
CA ILE A 149 -0.86 0.04 -3.95
C ILE A 149 0.51 -0.56 -4.22
N VAL A 150 1.57 0.16 -3.82
CA VAL A 150 2.96 -0.28 -3.95
C VAL A 150 3.74 0.08 -2.70
N CYS A 151 4.71 -0.76 -2.33
CA CYS A 151 5.72 -0.49 -1.31
C CYS A 151 7.10 -0.45 -1.99
N ASP A 152 7.75 0.71 -2.06
CA ASP A 152 9.08 0.85 -2.67
C ASP A 152 10.16 1.12 -1.62
N GLU A 153 11.36 0.61 -1.88
CA GLU A 153 12.57 0.92 -1.10
C GLU A 153 13.10 2.31 -1.46
N LEU A 154 13.45 3.09 -0.44
CA LEU A 154 14.00 4.44 -0.57
C LEU A 154 15.51 4.47 -0.27
N TYR A 155 16.28 5.04 -1.18
CA TYR A 155 17.69 5.37 -0.99
C TYR A 155 17.84 6.89 -1.05
N LEU A 156 18.35 7.49 0.03
CA LEU A 156 18.47 8.95 0.17
C LEU A 156 17.15 9.70 -0.08
N GLY A 157 16.02 9.09 0.29
CA GLY A 157 14.68 9.64 0.08
C GLY A 157 14.11 9.47 -1.34
N ILE A 158 14.86 8.83 -2.24
CA ILE A 158 14.46 8.59 -3.63
C ILE A 158 14.11 7.11 -3.81
N PRO A 159 12.96 6.77 -4.42
CA PRO A 159 12.61 5.39 -4.75
C PRO A 159 13.67 4.74 -5.64
N GLN A 160 14.00 3.47 -5.38
CA GLN A 160 15.00 2.73 -6.14
C GLN A 160 14.77 2.81 -7.67
N LYS A 161 13.49 2.72 -8.09
CA LYS A 161 13.09 2.82 -9.51
C LYS A 161 13.45 4.14 -10.19
N ALA A 162 13.64 5.23 -9.43
CA ALA A 162 13.93 6.57 -9.95
C ALA A 162 15.43 6.87 -10.08
N TRP A 163 16.33 6.00 -9.62
CA TRP A 163 17.78 6.25 -9.66
C TRP A 163 18.37 6.37 -11.06
N TYR A 164 17.76 5.71 -12.05
CA TYR A 164 18.18 5.85 -13.45
C TYR A 164 18.09 7.31 -13.95
N VAL A 165 17.12 8.08 -13.45
CA VAL A 165 16.98 9.50 -13.78
C VAL A 165 18.14 10.31 -13.21
N VAL A 166 18.56 10.00 -11.97
CA VAL A 166 19.71 10.66 -11.33
C VAL A 166 20.99 10.41 -12.14
N VAL A 167 21.23 9.17 -12.55
CA VAL A 167 22.38 8.80 -13.40
C VAL A 167 22.35 9.56 -14.73
N LEU A 168 21.18 9.64 -15.37
CA LEU A 168 21.00 10.37 -16.62
C LEU A 168 21.33 11.87 -16.46
N VAL A 169 20.86 12.50 -15.38
CA VAL A 169 21.15 13.91 -15.10
C VAL A 169 22.65 14.15 -14.93
N ILE A 170 23.35 13.29 -14.19
CA ILE A 170 24.80 13.38 -14.01
C ILE A 170 25.52 13.25 -15.36
N LEU A 171 25.11 12.30 -16.20
CA LEU A 171 25.67 12.12 -17.54
C LEU A 171 25.48 13.40 -18.39
N CYS A 172 24.28 13.97 -18.39
CA CYS A 172 23.99 15.21 -19.11
C CYS A 172 24.85 16.38 -18.62
N LEU A 173 25.09 16.49 -17.31
CA LEU A 173 25.95 17.53 -16.74
C LEU A 173 27.41 17.36 -17.17
N VAL A 174 27.95 16.13 -17.17
CA VAL A 174 29.31 15.84 -17.64
C VAL A 174 29.46 16.18 -19.12
N VAL A 175 28.50 15.78 -19.95
CA VAL A 175 28.51 16.08 -21.38
C VAL A 175 28.42 17.59 -21.62
N SER A 176 27.53 18.29 -20.92
CA SER A 176 27.40 19.75 -21.02
C SER A 176 28.68 20.49 -20.62
N PHE A 177 29.45 19.93 -19.67
CA PHE A 177 30.73 20.51 -19.25
C PHE A 177 31.87 20.17 -20.22
N ALA A 178 31.85 18.98 -20.83
CA ALA A 178 32.86 18.53 -21.77
C ALA A 178 32.70 19.13 -23.17
N ILE A 179 31.48 19.33 -23.67
CA ILE A 179 31.23 19.87 -25.01
C ILE A 179 31.98 21.20 -25.26
N PRO A 180 31.98 22.18 -24.35
CA PRO A 180 32.75 23.41 -24.50
C PRO A 180 34.26 23.21 -24.69
N SER A 181 34.87 22.14 -24.16
CA SER A 181 36.31 21.91 -24.32
C SER A 181 36.69 21.33 -25.68
N PHE A 182 35.73 20.75 -26.41
CA PHE A 182 35.90 20.29 -27.79
C PHE A 182 35.53 21.36 -28.84
N LEU A 183 34.95 22.48 -28.41
CA LEU A 183 34.65 23.59 -29.31
C LEU A 183 35.94 24.28 -29.75
N PRO A 184 36.23 24.33 -31.06
CA PRO A 184 37.48 24.90 -31.50
C PRO A 184 37.49 26.43 -31.27
N PRO A 185 38.63 26.99 -30.84
CA PRO A 185 38.71 28.37 -30.34
C PRO A 185 38.35 29.46 -31.37
N HIS A 186 38.20 29.10 -32.65
CA HIS A 186 37.77 30.03 -33.71
C HIS A 186 36.27 30.34 -33.71
N LEU A 187 35.44 29.59 -32.98
CA LEU A 187 34.00 29.87 -32.80
C LEU A 187 33.70 30.71 -31.55
N LEU A 188 34.70 30.94 -30.69
CA LEU A 188 34.56 31.81 -29.53
C LEU A 188 34.75 33.27 -29.97
N PRO A 189 33.80 34.19 -29.69
CA PRO A 189 33.95 35.59 -30.05
C PRO A 189 35.22 36.14 -29.39
N ARG A 190 36.18 36.51 -30.23
CA ARG A 190 37.45 37.12 -29.83
C ARG A 190 37.13 38.41 -29.09
N ASN A 191 37.35 38.42 -27.78
CA ASN A 191 37.16 39.61 -26.95
C ASN A 191 38.21 40.65 -27.35
N SER A 192 37.89 41.48 -28.34
CA SER A 192 38.71 42.61 -28.76
C SER A 192 38.65 43.64 -27.66
N LYS A 193 39.67 43.67 -26.79
CA LYS A 193 39.90 44.78 -25.86
C LYS A 193 39.87 46.09 -26.67
N LYS A 194 38.82 46.89 -26.48
CA LYS A 194 38.85 48.30 -26.87
C LYS A 194 39.74 49.04 -25.87
N LYS A 195 40.58 49.87 -26.49
CA LYS A 195 41.64 50.72 -25.96
C LYS A 195 41.26 51.49 -24.70
#